data_AF-A0A2D5EYR2-F1
#
_entry.id   AF-A0A2D5EYR2-F1
#
_cell.length_a   1.000
_cell.length_b   1.000
_cell.length_c   1.000
_cell.angle_alpha   90.00
_cell.angle_beta   90.00
_cell.angle_gamma   90.00
#
_symmetry.space_group_name_H-M   'P 1'
#
loop_
_entity.id
_entity.type
_entity.pdbx_description
1 polymer ?
#
loop_
_entity_poly.entity_id
_entity_poly.type
_entity_poly.pdbx_seq_one_letter_code
_entity_poly.pdbx_strand_id
1 'polypeptide(L)'
;MVRFALALALAVFVLGPAPADAQRDAHVDAARRALQLVQARFEAGQEPVEEVYTWSIRLVRAQVAYQRARRRIVLREHIERMEALAEAVQEQVEGGVRPAVDTARCAYYLVEARHWLRAGGGP
;
A
#
# COMPACT_ATOMS: atom_id res chain seq x y z
N MET A 1 -64.17 -10.55 20.65
CA MET A 1 -62.85 -11.12 21.03
C MET A 1 -61.95 -11.09 19.81
N VAL A 2 -61.02 -10.14 19.73
CA VAL A 2 -60.00 -10.10 18.66
C VAL A 2 -58.65 -9.90 19.33
N ARG A 3 -57.80 -10.92 19.24
CA ARG A 3 -56.42 -10.91 19.75
C ARG A 3 -55.55 -10.22 18.70
N PHE A 4 -55.02 -9.04 19.02
CA PHE A 4 -53.95 -8.43 18.23
C PHE A 4 -52.61 -9.01 18.70
N ALA A 5 -52.03 -9.87 17.87
CA ALA A 5 -50.65 -10.32 18.03
C ALA A 5 -49.73 -9.21 17.50
N LEU A 6 -49.02 -8.54 18.40
CA LEU A 6 -48.00 -7.56 18.06
C LEU A 6 -46.73 -8.33 17.63
N ALA A 7 -46.47 -8.39 16.34
CA ALA A 7 -45.21 -8.90 15.81
C ALA A 7 -44.12 -7.82 15.98
N LEU A 8 -43.19 -8.04 16.92
CA LEU A 8 -42.01 -7.21 17.10
C LEU A 8 -41.02 -7.52 15.97
N ALA A 9 -41.02 -6.68 14.93
CA ALA A 9 -40.03 -6.77 13.85
C ALA A 9 -38.68 -6.25 14.37
N LEU A 10 -37.77 -7.17 14.69
CA LEU A 10 -36.38 -6.86 15.00
C LEU A 10 -35.69 -6.44 13.70
N ALA A 11 -35.63 -5.14 13.42
CA ALA A 11 -34.86 -4.61 12.29
C ALA A 11 -33.37 -4.75 12.61
N VAL A 12 -32.72 -5.75 12.03
CA VAL A 12 -31.26 -5.84 11.98
C VAL A 12 -30.78 -4.72 11.06
N PHE A 13 -30.40 -3.59 11.65
CA PHE A 13 -29.74 -2.52 10.94
C PHE A 13 -28.30 -2.97 10.67
N VAL A 14 -28.04 -3.47 9.45
CA VAL A 14 -26.67 -3.64 8.96
C VAL A 14 -26.13 -2.22 8.76
N LEU A 15 -25.56 -1.62 9.81
CA LEU A 15 -24.84 -0.36 9.67
C LEU A 15 -23.63 -0.62 8.78
N GLY A 16 -23.66 -0.04 7.57
CA GLY A 16 -22.46 0.11 6.75
C GLY A 16 -21.38 0.91 7.50
N PRO A 17 -20.14 0.93 6.99
CA PRO A 17 -19.04 1.64 7.63
C PRO A 17 -19.41 3.11 7.86
N ALA A 18 -18.96 3.67 8.98
CA ALA A 18 -19.13 5.09 9.25
C ALA A 18 -18.50 5.91 8.10
N PRO A 19 -19.02 7.11 7.75
CA PRO A 19 -18.50 7.90 6.63
C PRO A 19 -17.00 8.16 6.68
N ALA A 20 -16.43 8.30 7.89
CA ALA A 20 -14.99 8.46 8.09
C ALA A 20 -14.20 7.20 7.73
N ASP A 21 -14.73 6.01 7.98
CA ASP A 21 -14.06 4.74 7.63
C ASP A 21 -14.11 4.52 6.12
N ALA A 22 -15.25 4.81 5.47
CA ALA A 22 -15.37 4.74 4.01
C ALA A 22 -14.37 5.69 3.30
N GLN A 23 -14.14 6.88 3.83
CA GLN A 23 -13.16 7.82 3.27
C GLN A 23 -11.70 7.35 3.45
N ARG A 24 -11.38 6.72 4.59
CA ARG A 24 -10.06 6.13 4.85
C ARG A 24 -9.74 5.00 3.89
N ASP A 25 -10.71 4.11 3.69
CA ASP A 25 -10.59 2.98 2.77
C ASP A 25 -10.41 3.47 1.33
N ALA A 26 -11.21 4.46 0.90
CA ALA A 26 -11.07 5.07 -0.42
C ALA A 26 -9.68 5.69 -0.66
N HIS A 27 -9.06 6.31 0.34
CA HIS A 27 -7.71 6.88 0.22
C HIS A 27 -6.64 5.79 0.06
N VAL A 28 -6.73 4.71 0.85
CA VAL A 28 -5.81 3.56 0.73
C VAL A 28 -5.98 2.89 -0.63
N ASP A 29 -7.21 2.71 -1.10
CA ASP A 29 -7.51 2.07 -2.38
C ASP A 29 -7.02 2.90 -3.56
N ALA A 30 -7.19 4.22 -3.52
CA ALA A 30 -6.65 5.12 -4.55
C ALA A 30 -5.12 5.03 -4.65
N ALA A 31 -4.41 5.05 -3.51
CA ALA A 31 -2.95 4.92 -3.48
C ALA A 31 -2.49 3.53 -3.98
N ARG A 32 -3.19 2.47 -3.59
CA ARG A 32 -2.93 1.10 -4.06
C ARG A 32 -3.11 0.99 -5.57
N ARG A 33 -4.20 1.55 -6.10
CA ARG A 33 -4.48 1.51 -7.55
C ARG A 33 -3.43 2.28 -8.35
N ALA A 34 -3.02 3.46 -7.87
CA ALA A 34 -1.97 4.23 -8.50
C ALA A 34 -0.64 3.46 -8.52
N LEU A 35 -0.25 2.84 -7.40
CA LEU A 35 0.93 1.99 -7.33
C LEU A 35 0.88 0.84 -8.34
N GLN A 36 -0.25 0.12 -8.43
CA GLN A 36 -0.40 -0.98 -9.39
C GLN A 36 -0.21 -0.52 -10.85
N LEU A 37 -0.77 0.64 -11.21
CA LEU A 37 -0.62 1.19 -12.57
C LEU A 37 0.82 1.62 -12.86
N VAL A 38 1.48 2.22 -11.87
CA VAL A 38 2.89 2.61 -11.98
C VAL A 38 3.80 1.38 -12.07
N GLN A 39 3.53 0.33 -11.33
CA GLN A 39 4.25 -0.95 -11.43
C GLN A 39 4.12 -1.56 -12.83
N ALA A 40 2.90 -1.63 -13.36
CA ALA A 40 2.69 -2.14 -14.73
C ALA A 40 3.44 -1.31 -15.78
N ARG A 41 3.47 0.02 -15.64
CA ARG A 41 4.24 0.89 -16.55
C ARG A 41 5.75 0.75 -16.34
N PHE A 42 6.22 0.55 -15.10
CA PHE A 42 7.62 0.26 -14.79
C PHE A 42 8.09 -1.05 -15.42
N GLU A 43 7.27 -2.10 -15.34
CA GLU A 43 7.52 -3.41 -15.96
C GLU A 43 7.58 -3.30 -17.49
N ALA A 44 6.76 -2.42 -18.07
CA ALA A 44 6.81 -2.07 -19.50
C ALA A 44 7.98 -1.13 -19.89
N GLY A 45 8.84 -0.75 -18.94
CA GLY A 45 9.97 0.17 -19.18
C GLY A 45 9.56 1.63 -19.38
N GLN A 46 8.33 2.00 -19.03
CA GLN A 46 7.74 3.32 -19.27
C GLN A 46 7.77 4.25 -18.04
N GLU A 47 8.17 3.74 -16.87
CA GLU A 47 8.33 4.53 -15.65
C GLU A 47 9.69 4.28 -14.99
N PRO A 48 10.28 5.30 -14.33
CA PRO A 48 11.48 5.13 -13.54
C PRO A 48 11.18 4.39 -12.24
N VAL A 49 12.21 3.76 -11.65
CA VAL A 49 12.13 3.11 -10.34
C VAL A 49 11.65 4.05 -9.22
N GLU A 50 11.99 5.35 -9.33
CA GLU A 50 11.58 6.42 -8.40
C GLU A 50 10.06 6.56 -8.30
N GLU A 51 9.33 6.34 -9.40
CA GLU A 51 7.87 6.51 -9.40
C GLU A 51 7.21 5.35 -8.63
N VAL A 52 7.72 4.12 -8.81
CA VAL A 52 7.27 2.95 -8.03
C VAL A 52 7.54 3.18 -6.54
N TYR A 53 8.72 3.68 -6.20
CA TYR A 53 9.08 4.01 -4.83
C TYR A 53 8.12 5.06 -4.23
N THR A 54 7.93 6.18 -4.94
CA THR A 54 7.06 7.28 -4.52
C THR A 54 5.64 6.83 -4.20
N TRP A 55 5.02 6.04 -5.08
CA TRP A 55 3.67 5.53 -4.82
C TRP A 55 3.62 4.45 -3.73
N SER A 56 4.68 3.67 -3.57
CA SER A 56 4.81 2.72 -2.47
C SER A 56 4.85 3.43 -1.11
N ILE A 57 5.54 4.58 -1.01
CA ILE A 57 5.51 5.44 0.18
C ILE A 57 4.12 6.02 0.41
N ARG A 58 3.47 6.56 -0.64
CA ARG A 58 2.13 7.15 -0.50
C ARG A 58 1.13 6.12 0.03
N LEU A 59 1.19 4.88 -0.47
CA LEU A 59 0.39 3.78 0.06
C LEU A 59 0.70 3.51 1.53
N VAL A 60 1.99 3.38 1.90
CA VAL A 60 2.37 3.08 3.29
C VAL A 60 1.95 4.21 4.24
N ARG A 61 2.08 5.48 3.83
CA ARG A 61 1.61 6.66 4.58
C ARG A 61 0.10 6.61 4.81
N ALA A 62 -0.67 6.33 3.77
CA ALA A 62 -2.13 6.20 3.88
C ALA A 62 -2.51 5.06 4.83
N GLN A 63 -1.88 3.88 4.70
CA GLN A 63 -2.13 2.74 5.59
C GLN A 63 -1.76 3.03 7.05
N VAL A 64 -0.58 3.62 7.31
CA VAL A 64 -0.13 3.93 8.70
C VAL A 64 -1.00 5.00 9.36
N ALA A 65 -1.49 5.98 8.59
CA ALA A 65 -2.37 7.03 9.11
C ALA A 65 -3.68 6.47 9.70
N TYR A 66 -4.20 5.38 9.14
CA TYR A 66 -5.50 4.82 9.51
C TYR A 66 -5.41 3.48 10.26
N GLN A 67 -4.29 2.76 10.13
CA GLN A 67 -4.11 1.41 10.67
C GLN A 67 -2.94 1.36 11.66
N ARG A 68 -2.91 2.27 12.65
CA ARG A 68 -1.79 2.38 13.62
C ARG A 68 -1.46 1.06 14.32
N ALA A 69 -2.47 0.26 14.66
CA ALA A 69 -2.29 -1.07 15.27
C ALA A 69 -1.60 -2.07 14.32
N ARG A 70 -1.76 -1.90 13.00
CA ARG A 70 -1.14 -2.74 11.95
C ARG A 70 0.13 -2.15 11.36
N ARG A 71 0.64 -1.05 11.92
CA ARG A 71 1.82 -0.33 11.41
C ARG A 71 3.01 -1.24 11.09
N ARG A 72 3.34 -2.18 11.97
CA ARG A 72 4.46 -3.11 11.74
C ARG A 72 4.22 -4.04 10.55
N ILE A 73 2.98 -4.45 10.31
CA ILE A 73 2.60 -5.30 9.17
C ILE A 73 2.73 -4.49 7.89
N VAL A 74 2.14 -3.29 7.88
CA VAL A 74 2.20 -2.35 6.75
C VAL A 74 3.64 -2.00 6.34
N LEU A 75 4.53 -1.78 7.31
CA LEU A 75 5.95 -1.52 7.03
C LEU A 75 6.67 -2.77 6.48
N ARG A 76 6.29 -3.98 6.91
CA ARG A 76 6.83 -5.22 6.36
C ARG A 76 6.38 -5.43 4.92
N GLU A 77 5.10 -5.21 4.62
CA GLU A 77 4.59 -5.24 3.24
C GLU A 77 5.32 -4.24 2.34
N HIS A 78 5.69 -3.07 2.87
CA HIS A 78 6.50 -2.10 2.11
C HIS A 78 7.93 -2.60 1.85
N ILE A 79 8.57 -3.24 2.83
CA ILE A 79 9.88 -3.89 2.65
C ILE A 79 9.79 -4.96 1.56
N GLU A 80 8.79 -5.84 1.61
CA GLU A 80 8.58 -6.89 0.60
C GLU A 80 8.46 -6.29 -0.81
N ARG A 81 7.74 -5.16 -0.96
CA ARG A 81 7.67 -4.43 -2.24
C ARG A 81 9.02 -3.87 -2.68
N MET A 82 9.86 -3.39 -1.76
CA MET A 82 11.20 -2.87 -2.10
C MET A 82 12.18 -3.99 -2.44
N GLU A 83 12.04 -5.17 -1.83
CA GLU A 83 12.82 -6.36 -2.19
C GLU A 83 12.47 -6.82 -3.60
N ALA A 84 11.17 -6.94 -3.91
CA ALA A 84 10.71 -7.29 -5.25
C ALA A 84 11.13 -6.26 -6.32
N LEU A 85 11.08 -4.96 -6.00
CA LEU A 85 11.55 -3.90 -6.89
C LEU A 85 13.07 -3.98 -7.13
N ALA A 86 13.85 -4.28 -6.10
CA ALA A 86 15.29 -4.44 -6.20
C ALA A 86 15.67 -5.63 -7.10
N GLU A 87 14.98 -6.77 -6.94
CA GLU A 87 15.15 -7.95 -7.78
C GLU A 87 14.84 -7.64 -9.25
N ALA A 88 13.66 -7.07 -9.53
CA ALA A 88 13.26 -6.72 -10.89
C ALA A 88 14.21 -5.70 -11.55
N VAL A 89 14.69 -4.71 -10.81
CA VAL A 89 15.69 -3.76 -11.32
C VAL A 89 17.02 -4.44 -11.61
N GLN A 90 17.47 -5.35 -10.74
CA GLN A 90 18.72 -6.08 -10.96
C GLN A 90 18.66 -6.89 -12.27
N GLU A 91 17.58 -7.65 -12.48
CA GLU A 91 17.35 -8.39 -13.73
C GLU A 91 17.35 -7.47 -14.96
N GLN A 92 16.69 -6.30 -14.86
CA GLN A 92 16.63 -5.34 -15.97
C GLN A 92 17.96 -4.65 -16.24
N VAL A 93 18.81 -4.45 -15.23
CA VAL A 93 20.18 -3.94 -15.40
C VAL A 93 21.07 -4.99 -16.05
N GLU A 94 21.01 -6.24 -15.60
CA GLU A 94 21.74 -7.36 -16.21
C GLU A 94 21.32 -7.61 -17.66
N GLY A 95 20.04 -7.42 -17.97
CA GLY A 95 19.49 -7.46 -19.33
C GLY A 95 19.76 -6.20 -20.17
N GLY A 96 20.44 -5.18 -19.64
CA GLY A 96 20.76 -3.94 -20.37
C GLY A 96 19.57 -3.02 -20.64
N VAL A 97 18.42 -3.24 -19.99
CA VAL A 97 17.20 -2.43 -20.13
C VAL A 97 17.27 -1.17 -19.27
N ARG A 98 17.92 -1.25 -18.10
CA ARG A 98 18.03 -0.14 -17.13
C ARG A 98 19.48 0.22 -16.81
N PRO A 99 19.75 1.48 -16.41
CA PRO A 99 21.07 1.88 -15.97
C PRO A 99 21.38 1.38 -14.56
N ALA A 100 22.65 1.06 -14.29
CA ALA A 100 23.11 0.55 -12.98
C ALA A 100 22.83 1.48 -11.78
N VAL A 101 22.57 2.78 -12.03
CA VAL A 101 22.15 3.73 -10.98
C VAL A 101 20.82 3.32 -10.32
N ASP A 102 19.95 2.62 -11.05
CA ASP A 102 18.67 2.18 -10.51
C ASP A 102 18.85 1.09 -9.44
N THR A 103 19.88 0.23 -9.55
CA THR A 103 20.24 -0.72 -8.49
C THR A 103 20.63 0.00 -7.19
N ALA A 104 21.42 1.08 -7.30
CA ALA A 104 21.83 1.87 -6.14
C ALA A 104 20.64 2.58 -5.47
N ARG A 105 19.68 3.07 -6.26
CA ARG A 105 18.41 3.63 -5.77
C ARG A 105 17.59 2.58 -5.01
N CYS A 106 17.40 1.39 -5.57
CA CYS A 106 16.70 0.29 -4.91
C CYS A 106 17.35 -0.10 -3.57
N ALA A 107 18.70 -0.17 -3.53
CA ALA A 107 19.42 -0.45 -2.30
C ALA A 107 19.13 0.60 -1.22
N TYR A 108 19.08 1.88 -1.59
CA TYR A 108 18.70 2.95 -0.67
C TYR A 108 17.26 2.78 -0.16
N TYR A 109 16.29 2.56 -1.06
CA TYR A 109 14.88 2.39 -0.67
C TYR A 109 14.67 1.23 0.31
N LEU A 110 15.36 0.12 0.09
CA LEU A 110 15.30 -1.03 0.99
C LEU A 110 15.90 -0.72 2.37
N VAL A 111 17.03 -0.02 2.41
CA VAL A 111 17.64 0.43 3.68
C VAL A 111 16.71 1.37 4.42
N GLU A 112 16.09 2.32 3.72
CA GLU A 112 15.14 3.27 4.30
C GLU A 112 13.89 2.56 4.85
N ALA A 113 13.29 1.65 4.09
CA ALA A 113 12.15 0.85 4.54
C ALA A 113 12.47 0.04 5.81
N ARG A 114 13.66 -0.58 5.86
CA ARG A 114 14.16 -1.30 7.04
C ARG A 114 14.44 -0.36 8.22
N HIS A 115 14.93 0.85 7.96
CA HIS A 115 15.13 1.87 8.98
C HIS A 115 13.80 2.25 9.65
N TRP A 116 12.74 2.53 8.87
CA TRP A 116 11.42 2.85 9.43
C TRP A 116 10.88 1.73 10.34
N LEU A 117 11.02 0.47 9.93
CA LEU A 117 10.59 -0.67 10.76
C LEU A 117 11.36 -0.73 12.09
N ARG A 118 12.67 -0.48 12.09
CA ARG A 118 13.53 -0.52 13.30
C ARG A 118 13.32 0.67 14.22
N ALA A 119 13.24 1.87 13.66
CA ALA A 119 13.13 3.11 14.43
C ALA A 119 11.75 3.27 15.09
N GLY A 120 10.75 2.48 14.68
CA GLY A 120 9.36 2.73 15.07
C GLY A 120 8.79 4.03 14.48
N GLY A 121 9.59 4.74 13.67
CA GLY A 121 9.23 5.88 12.83
C GLY A 121 8.70 5.42 11.47
N GLY A 122 8.15 6.33 10.68
CA GLY A 122 7.61 6.05 9.36
C GLY A 122 7.91 7.18 8.41
N PRO A 123 7.53 7.03 7.14
CA PRO A 123 7.60 8.14 6.21
C PRO A 123 6.66 9.27 6.58
#